data_AF-A0A023X0Q9-F1
#
_entry.id   AF-A0A023X0Q9-F1
#
_cell.length_a   1.000
_cell.length_b   1.000
_cell.length_c   1.000
_cell.angle_alpha   90.00
_cell.angle_beta   90.00
_cell.angle_gamma   90.00
#
_symmetry.space_group_name_H-M   'P 1'
#
loop_
_entity.id
_entity.type
_entity.pdbx_description
1 polymer ?
#
loop_
_entity_poly.entity_id
_entity_poly.type
_entity_poly.pdbx_seq_one_letter_code
_entity_poly.pdbx_strand_id
1 'polypeptide(L)' 'MSEEIKTGDWVSFKSFGFTNEGRVVKVEDGSYSVEVPTGATSVYVDVPKGPKVRKADPPQE' A
#
# COMPACT_ATOMS: atom_id res chain seq x y z
N MET A 1 7.25 17.49 5.66
CA MET A 1 5.94 17.32 5.01
C MET A 1 5.68 15.83 4.95
N SER A 2 4.70 15.32 5.69
CA SER A 2 4.28 13.93 5.53
C SER A 2 3.54 13.88 4.20
N GLU A 3 4.14 13.30 3.16
CA GLU A 3 3.43 13.15 1.89
C GLU A 3 2.15 12.36 2.12
N GLU A 4 1.02 12.99 1.83
CA GLU A 4 -0.27 12.33 1.90
C GLU A 4 -0.32 11.21 0.85
N ILE A 5 -0.64 10.01 1.31
CA ILE A 5 -0.86 8.84 0.46
C ILE A 5 -2.24 8.96 -0.16
N LYS A 6 -2.29 8.92 -1.50
CA LYS A 6 -3.52 9.01 -2.29
C LYS A 6 -3.70 7.77 -3.17
N THR A 7 -4.90 7.60 -3.69
CA THR A 7 -5.19 6.58 -4.71
C THR A 7 -4.22 6.72 -5.88
N GLY A 8 -3.64 5.60 -6.30
CA GLY A 8 -2.65 5.51 -7.37
C GLY A 8 -1.21 5.48 -6.88
N ASP A 9 -0.91 5.93 -5.66
CA ASP A 9 0.43 5.86 -5.07
C ASP A 9 0.82 4.39 -4.82
N TRP A 10 2.12 4.12 -4.95
CA TRP A 10 2.70 2.87 -4.48
C TRP A 10 3.15 3.03 -3.03
N VAL A 11 2.82 2.06 -2.20
CA VAL A 11 3.10 2.09 -0.77
C VAL A 11 3.70 0.79 -0.29
N SER A 12 4.61 0.92 0.66
CA SER A 12 5.18 -0.17 1.43
C SER A 12 4.59 -0.15 2.84
N PHE A 13 4.12 -1.30 3.31
CA PHE A 13 3.51 -1.46 4.61
C PHE A 13 3.85 -2.80 5.25
N LYS A 14 3.91 -2.82 6.58
CA LYS A 14 4.17 -4.05 7.33
C LYS A 14 2.86 -4.73 7.74
N SER A 15 2.62 -5.94 7.25
CA SER A 15 1.46 -6.77 7.56
C SER A 15 1.89 -8.17 7.99
N PHE A 16 1.33 -8.69 9.08
CA PHE A 16 1.65 -10.02 9.65
C PHE A 16 3.17 -10.31 9.82
N GLY A 17 3.98 -9.28 10.09
CA GLY A 17 5.43 -9.42 10.27
C GLY A 17 6.26 -9.28 8.99
N PHE A 18 5.63 -9.27 7.82
CA PHE A 18 6.27 -9.12 6.51
C PHE A 18 6.05 -7.72 5.93
N THR A 19 7.04 -7.22 5.19
CA THR A 19 6.89 -5.99 4.39
C THR A 19 6.18 -6.38 3.10
N ASN A 20 5.07 -5.72 2.80
CA ASN A 20 4.31 -5.86 1.57
C ASN A 20 4.32 -4.52 0.85
N GLU A 21 4.30 -4.56 -0.48
CA GLU A 21 4.33 -3.38 -1.32
C GLU A 21 3.22 -3.50 -2.36
N GLY A 22 2.53 -2.40 -2.61
CA GLY A 22 1.41 -2.42 -3.53
C GLY A 22 0.86 -1.04 -3.85
N ARG A 23 -0.10 -1.03 -4.75
CA ARG A 23 -0.75 0.20 -5.22
C ARG A 23 -1.98 0.52 -4.41
N VAL A 24 -2.10 1.74 -3.92
CA VAL A 24 -3.34 2.21 -3.28
C VAL A 24 -4.43 2.32 -4.34
N VAL A 25 -5.46 1.50 -4.23
CA VAL A 25 -6.63 1.53 -5.14
C VAL A 25 -7.80 2.28 -4.54
N LYS A 26 -7.83 2.45 -3.22
CA LYS A 26 -8.86 3.21 -2.50
C LYS A 26 -8.29 3.80 -1.22
N VAL A 27 -8.74 5.00 -0.88
CA VAL A 27 -8.46 5.65 0.41
C VAL A 27 -9.80 5.81 1.14
N GLU A 28 -9.89 5.22 2.32
CA GLU A 28 -11.03 5.39 3.24
C GLU A 28 -10.62 6.27 4.41
N ASP A 29 -11.57 6.70 5.26
CA ASP A 29 -11.28 7.67 6.32
C ASP A 29 -10.24 7.16 7.32
N GLY A 30 -10.22 5.84 7.58
CA GLY A 30 -9.30 5.18 8.52
C GLY A 30 -8.33 4.16 7.92
N SER A 31 -8.42 3.85 6.63
CA SER A 31 -7.58 2.82 5.98
C SER A 31 -7.29 3.11 4.51
N TYR A 32 -6.35 2.38 3.95
CA TYR A 32 -6.00 2.34 2.54
C TYR A 32 -6.27 0.94 2.01
N SER A 33 -7.06 0.79 0.95
CA SER A 33 -7.13 -0.48 0.24
C SER A 33 -6.00 -0.52 -0.77
N VAL A 34 -5.09 -1.46 -0.58
CA VAL A 34 -3.85 -1.61 -1.36
C VAL A 34 -3.91 -2.91 -2.17
N GLU A 35 -3.70 -2.80 -3.47
CA GLU A 35 -3.51 -3.92 -4.39
C GLU A 35 -2.04 -4.34 -4.38
N VAL A 36 -1.76 -5.51 -3.81
CA VAL A 36 -0.43 -6.10 -3.73
C VAL A 36 -0.27 -7.12 -4.85
N PRO A 37 0.62 -6.91 -5.82
CA PRO A 37 0.92 -7.90 -6.84
C PRO A 37 1.69 -9.08 -6.22
N THR A 38 1.20 -10.30 -6.43
CA THR A 38 1.76 -11.56 -5.94
C THR A 38 2.03 -12.49 -7.13
N GLY A 39 2.95 -12.09 -8.00
CA GLY A 39 3.26 -12.82 -9.23
C GLY A 39 2.14 -12.65 -10.27
N ALA A 40 1.44 -13.74 -10.61
CA ALA A 40 0.38 -13.72 -11.63
C ALA A 40 -0.97 -13.19 -11.13
N THR A 41 -1.11 -12.97 -9.82
CA THR A 41 -2.36 -12.50 -9.20
C THR A 41 -2.12 -11.28 -8.32
N SER A 42 -3.13 -10.44 -8.18
CA SER A 42 -3.14 -9.34 -7.20
C SER A 42 -4.04 -9.69 -6.03
N VAL A 43 -3.63 -9.32 -4.82
CA VAL A 43 -4.45 -9.41 -3.61
C VAL A 43 -4.77 -8.03 -3.08
N TYR A 44 -5.98 -7.84 -2.57
CA TYR A 44 -6.40 -6.58 -1.96
C TYR A 44 -6.28 -6.68 -0.45
N VAL A 45 -5.55 -5.73 0.14
CA VAL A 45 -5.30 -5.68 1.58
C VAL A 45 -5.79 -4.33 2.09
N ASP A 46 -6.61 -4.35 3.12
CA ASP A 46 -7.00 -3.13 3.81
C ASP A 46 -5.97 -2.80 4.90
N VAL A 47 -5.30 -1.67 4.74
CA VAL A 47 -4.18 -1.24 5.56
C VAL A 47 -4.61 -0.04 6.38
N PRO A 48 -4.72 -0.15 7.71
CA PRO A 48 -5.10 0.99 8.54
C PRO A 48 -4.09 2.13 8.38
N LYS A 49 -4.59 3.36 8.30
CA LYS A 49 -3.74 4.55 8.26
C LYS A 49 -2.89 4.58 9.51
N GLY A 50 -1.59 4.45 9.36
CA GLY A 50 -0.67 4.36 10.48
C GLY A 50 0.77 4.65 10.07
N PRO A 51 1.65 4.87 11.05
CA PRO A 51 3.06 5.24 10.80
C PRO A 51 3.88 4.16 10.09
N LYS A 52 3.28 2.99 9.85
CA LYS A 52 3.89 1.83 9.19
C LYS A 52 3.63 1.80 7.69
N VAL A 53 2.80 2.69 7.15
CA VAL A 53 2.58 2.83 5.71
C VAL A 53 3.45 3.98 5.21
N ARG A 54 4.25 3.71 4.19
CA ARG A 54 5.16 4.69 3.57
C ARG A 54 5.00 4.63 2.08
N LYS A 55 5.19 5.76 1.40
CA LYS A 55 5.34 5.75 -0.06
C LYS A 55 6.58 4.95 -0.43
N ALA A 56 6.44 4.18 -1.50
CA ALA A 56 7.50 3.41 -2.11
C ALA A 56 7.48 3.65 -3.61
N ASP A 57 8.55 3.28 -4.27
CA ASP A 57 8.59 3.27 -5.72
C ASP A 57 7.92 1.98 -6.23
N PRO A 58 7.15 2.05 -7.33
CA PRO A 58 6.66 0.83 -7.97
C PRO A 58 7.86 -0.02 -8.45
N PRO A 59 7.71 -1.35 -8.52
CA PRO A 59 8.73 -2.20 -9.11
C PRO A 59 9.06 -1.70 -10.52
N GLN A 60 10.34 -1.44 -10.78
CA GLN A 60 10.81 -1.11 -12.12
C GLN A 60 10.76 -2.41 -12.94
N GLU A 61 9.93 -2.43 -13.99
CA GLU A 61 9.87 -3.51 -14.99
C GLU A 61 11.23 -3.79 -15.65
#